data_AF-A0A1H8RZW1-F1
#
_entry.id   AF-A0A1H8RZW1-F1
#
_cell.length_a   1.000
_cell.length_b   1.000
_cell.length_c   1.000
_cell.angle_alpha   90.00
_cell.angle_beta   90.00
_cell.angle_gamma   90.00
#
_symmetry.space_group_name_H-M   'P 1'
#
loop_
_entity.id
_entity.type
_entity.pdbx_description
1 polymer ?
#
loop_
_entity_poly.entity_id
_entity_poly.type
_entity_poly.pdbx_seq_one_letter_code
_entity_poly.pdbx_strand_id
1 'polypeptide(L)' 'MPLSFHKMHANGDDFILVDSRNSKNPLTSAMARRMGDRHRGIGFNQLQ' A
#
# COMPACT_ATOMS: atom_id res chain seq x y z
N MET A 1 -9.97 -11.05 -3.34
CA MET A 1 -10.77 -9.85 -3.04
C MET A 1 -9.94 -8.63 -3.41
N PRO A 2 -10.53 -7.61 -4.05
CA PRO A 2 -9.81 -6.35 -4.31
C PRO A 2 -9.42 -5.68 -2.98
N LEU A 3 -8.21 -5.15 -2.93
CA LEU A 3 -7.70 -4.39 -1.78
C LEU A 3 -7.94 -2.90 -2.04
N SER A 4 -8.78 -2.27 -1.23
CA SER A 4 -9.02 -0.83 -1.32
C SER A 4 -7.87 -0.06 -0.67
N PHE A 5 -7.32 0.91 -1.39
CA PHE A 5 -6.24 1.75 -0.88
C PHE A 5 -6.36 3.19 -1.39
N HIS A 6 -5.72 4.11 -0.66
CA HIS A 6 -5.51 5.49 -1.07
C HIS A 6 -4.02 5.75 -1.19
N LYS A 7 -3.57 6.27 -2.34
CA LYS A 7 -2.20 6.74 -2.50
C LYS A 7 -2.12 8.21 -2.13
N MET A 8 -1.19 8.54 -1.25
CA MET A 8 -0.98 9.88 -0.73
C MET A 8 0.47 10.31 -0.91
N HIS A 9 0.66 11.62 -0.93
CA HIS A 9 1.98 12.24 -1.00
C HIS A 9 2.02 13.44 -0.04
N ALA A 10 3.06 13.52 0.78
CA ALA A 10 3.28 14.62 1.71
C ALA A 10 4.77 14.87 1.89
N ASN A 11 5.20 16.14 1.86
CA ASN A 11 6.61 16.54 2.06
C ASN A 11 7.64 15.78 1.21
N GLY A 12 7.29 15.40 -0.02
CA GLY A 12 8.19 14.63 -0.89
C GLY A 12 8.17 13.11 -0.66
N ASP A 13 7.40 12.62 0.31
CA ASP A 13 7.25 11.20 0.60
C ASP A 13 5.91 10.66 0.10
N ASP A 14 5.90 9.45 -0.45
CA ASP A 14 4.71 8.76 -0.97
C ASP A 14 4.35 7.52 -0.14
N PHE A 15 3.09 7.42 0.24
CA PHE A 15 2.59 6.31 1.05
C PHE A 15 1.21 5.85 0.60
N ILE A 16 0.86 4.62 0.93
CA ILE A 16 -0.50 4.11 0.73
C ILE A 16 -1.18 3.83 2.06
N LEU A 17 -2.46 4.21 2.15
CA LEU A 17 -3.35 3.84 3.24
C LEU A 17 -4.23 2.69 2.78
N VAL A 18 -4.31 1.63 3.56
CA VAL A 18 -5.16 0.48 3.24
C VAL A 18 -6.36 0.43 4.19
N ASP A 19 -7.56 0.37 3.62
CA ASP A 19 -8.76 0.22 4.43
C ASP A 19 -8.96 -1.24 4.83
N SER A 20 -8.58 -1.57 6.06
CA SER A 20 -8.80 -2.89 6.67
C SER A 20 -9.83 -2.87 7.79
N ARG A 21 -10.65 -1.81 7.92
CA ARG A 21 -11.56 -1.65 9.07
C ARG A 21 -12.60 -2.75 9.18
N ASN A 22 -13.06 -3.27 8.03
CA ASN A 22 -14.11 -4.30 7.93
C ASN A 22 -13.59 -5.67 7.46
N SER A 23 -12.27 -5.89 7.43
CA SER A 23 -11.69 -7.13 6.90
C SER A 23 -10.46 -7.56 7.68
N LYS A 24 -10.24 -8.87 7.83
CA LYS A 24 -8.95 -9.39 8.31
C LYS A 24 -7.88 -8.91 7.36
N ASN A 25 -6.96 -8.08 7.85
CA ASN A 25 -5.93 -7.49 7.01
C ASN A 25 -5.08 -8.59 6.35
N PRO A 26 -5.19 -8.82 5.03
CA PRO A 26 -4.44 -9.89 4.35
C PRO A 26 -3.02 -9.44 3.98
N LEU A 27 -2.61 -8.22 4.35
CA LEU A 27 -1.31 -7.67 4.00
C LEU A 27 -0.19 -8.40 4.73
N THR A 28 0.57 -9.15 3.94
CA THR A 28 1.87 -9.68 4.33
C THR A 28 2.97 -8.73 3.88
N SER A 29 4.13 -8.79 4.54
CA SER A 29 5.33 -8.04 4.16
C SER A 29 5.75 -8.33 2.71
N ALA A 30 5.62 -9.57 2.25
CA ALA A 30 5.90 -9.96 0.87
C ALA A 30 4.96 -9.27 -0.13
N MET A 31 3.67 -9.15 0.22
CA MET A 31 2.69 -8.46 -0.62
C MET A 31 2.94 -6.95 -0.64
N ALA A 32 3.20 -6.35 0.53
CA ALA A 32 3.60 -4.94 0.66
C ALA A 32 4.83 -4.61 -0.21
N ARG A 33 5.86 -5.47 -0.20
CA ARG A 33 7.07 -5.27 -0.99
C ARG A 33 6.83 -5.38 -2.50
N ARG A 34 5.97 -6.30 -2.95
CA ARG A 34 5.58 -6.39 -4.37
C ARG A 34 4.79 -5.16 -4.81
N MET A 35 3.88 -4.66 -3.96
CA MET A 35 3.12 -3.45 -4.27
C MET A 35 3.99 -2.20 -4.24
N GLY A 36 5.05 -2.17 -3.43
CA GLY A 36 6.00 -1.05 -3.37
C GLY A 36 6.95 -0.94 -4.57
N ASP A 37 7.03 -1.95 -5.44
CA ASP A 37 7.83 -1.88 -6.67
C ASP A 37 7.33 -0.73 -7.57
N ARG A 38 8.23 0.18 -7.96
CA ARG A 38 7.88 1.38 -8.75
C ARG A 38 7.62 1.11 -10.23
N HIS A 39 8.03 -0.04 -10.75
CA HIS A 39 7.89 -0.41 -12.16
C HIS A 39 6.81 -1.48 -12.37
N ARG A 40 6.58 -2.33 -11.37
CA ARG A 40 5.66 -3.47 -11.44
C ARG A 40 4.53 -3.42 -10.41
N GLY A 41 4.56 -2.44 -9.51
CA GLY A 41 3.59 -2.24 -8.45
C GLY A 41 3.01 -0.83 -8.45
N ILE A 42 2.46 -0.43 -7.30
CA ILE A 42 1.86 0.89 -7.07
C ILE A 42 2.96 1.97 -6.90
N GLY A 43 4.11 1.57 -6.35
CA GLY A 43 5.24 2.45 -6.05
C GLY A 43 4.95 3.39 -4.89
N PHE A 44 5.54 3.12 -3.73
CA PHE A 44 5.44 3.96 -2.53
C PHE A 44 6.62 3.66 -1.60
N ASN A 45 6.92 4.59 -0.69
CA ASN A 45 7.94 4.40 0.33
C ASN A 45 7.39 3.72 1.60
N GLN A 46 6.13 3.99 1.96
CA GLN A 46 5.50 3.41 3.16
C GLN A 46 4.06 2.90 2.94
N LEU A 47 3.68 1.87 3.69
CA LEU A 47 2.31 1.37 3.81
C LEU A 47 1.80 1.63 5.23
N GLN A 48 0.58 2.14 5.34
CA GLN A 48 -0.13 2.39 6.60
C GLN A 48 -1.52 1.74 6.62
#